data_AF-A0A6C0F2C9-F1
#
_entry.id   AF-A0A6C0F2C9-F1
#
_cell.length_a   1.000
_cell.length_b   1.000
_cell.length_c   1.000
_cell.angle_alpha   90.00
_cell.angle_beta   90.00
_cell.angle_gamma   90.00
#
_symmetry.space_group_name_H-M   'P 1'
#
loop_
_entity.id
_entity.type
_entity.pdbx_description
1 polymer ?
#
loop_
_entity_poly.entity_id
_entity_poly.type
_entity_poly.pdbx_seq_one_letter_code
_entity_poly.pdbx_strand_id
1 'polypeptide(L)'
;MPIILISVDSENKNLVEFDKMQDVIVDIMMESTDPRSNAIGDLLSKKMCIVNRLTIDRLNERGPDESELDARVRLQAAVNVIRQMNVRTGIIISHLSVFNSWDKEAIKDEWDVIAMK
;
A
#
# COMPACT_ATOMS: atom_id res chain seq x y z
N MET A 1 -13.48 -1.79 -7.37
CA MET A 1 -12.27 -1.07 -7.84
C MET A 1 -11.07 -1.68 -7.12
N PRO A 2 -10.08 -2.21 -7.85
CA PRO A 2 -8.92 -2.86 -7.25
C PRO A 2 -8.06 -1.82 -6.52
N ILE A 3 -7.68 -2.15 -5.30
CA ILE A 3 -6.62 -1.46 -4.57
C ILE A 3 -5.59 -2.53 -4.22
N ILE A 4 -4.32 -2.28 -4.50
CA ILE A 4 -3.23 -3.22 -4.24
C ILE A 4 -2.55 -2.80 -2.94
N LEU A 5 -2.32 -3.75 -2.02
CA LEU A 5 -1.58 -3.51 -0.78
C LEU A 5 -0.19 -4.15 -0.86
N ILE A 6 0.85 -3.36 -0.60
CA ILE A 6 2.24 -3.80 -0.65
C ILE A 6 2.90 -3.58 0.71
N SER A 7 3.41 -4.67 1.29
CA SER A 7 4.05 -4.67 2.60
C SER A 7 5.57 -4.56 2.55
N VAL A 8 6.18 -3.71 3.38
CA VAL A 8 7.64 -3.50 3.44
C VAL A 8 8.26 -3.92 4.79
N ASP A 9 8.60 -5.21 4.91
CA ASP A 9 9.13 -5.77 6.17
C ASP A 9 10.61 -6.13 6.12
N SER A 10 11.19 -6.39 4.94
CA SER A 10 12.59 -6.83 4.78
C SER A 10 13.16 -6.48 3.39
N GLU A 11 14.48 -6.68 3.18
CA GLU A 11 15.14 -6.50 1.86
C GLU A 11 14.38 -7.27 0.77
N ASN A 12 13.88 -6.54 -0.22
CA ASN A 12 12.90 -7.01 -1.18
C ASN A 12 13.43 -8.13 -2.10
N LYS A 13 12.96 -9.38 -1.91
CA LYS A 13 13.33 -10.54 -2.75
C LYS A 13 12.34 -10.89 -3.86
N ASN A 14 11.10 -10.40 -3.81
CA ASN A 14 10.03 -10.73 -4.77
C ASN A 14 9.71 -9.59 -5.76
N LEU A 15 10.67 -8.68 -6.00
CA LEU A 15 10.52 -7.57 -6.96
C LEU A 15 10.21 -8.01 -8.40
N VAL A 16 10.45 -9.29 -8.70
CA VAL A 16 10.21 -9.94 -10.00
C VAL A 16 8.72 -10.08 -10.31
N GLU A 17 7.83 -10.13 -9.31
CA GLU A 17 6.38 -10.14 -9.57
C GLU A 17 5.91 -8.81 -10.16
N PHE A 18 6.58 -7.70 -9.83
CA PHE A 18 6.35 -6.39 -10.44
C PHE A 18 6.91 -6.25 -11.86
N ASP A 19 7.83 -7.11 -12.30
CA ASP A 19 8.31 -7.11 -13.69
C ASP A 19 7.21 -7.48 -14.68
N LYS A 20 6.14 -8.13 -14.21
CA LYS A 20 4.96 -8.47 -15.03
C LYS A 20 3.94 -7.34 -15.13
N MET A 21 4.08 -6.27 -14.34
CA MET A 21 3.13 -5.14 -14.27
C MET A 21 3.51 -3.98 -15.22
N GLN A 22 4.13 -4.30 -16.36
CA GLN A 22 4.47 -3.30 -17.38
C GLN A 22 3.19 -2.73 -18.02
N ASP A 23 3.21 -1.45 -18.36
CA ASP A 23 2.12 -0.72 -19.03
C ASP A 23 0.80 -0.57 -18.24
N VAL A 24 0.83 -0.74 -16.91
CA VAL A 24 -0.33 -0.47 -16.04
C VAL A 24 -0.41 1.03 -15.73
N ILE A 25 -1.61 1.61 -15.88
CA ILE A 25 -1.91 2.95 -15.38
C ILE A 25 -2.47 2.83 -13.96
N VAL A 26 -1.77 3.43 -13.01
CA VAL A 26 -2.17 3.54 -11.61
C VAL A 26 -2.55 4.99 -11.34
N ASP A 27 -3.82 5.23 -11.05
CA ASP A 27 -4.33 6.59 -10.85
C ASP A 27 -3.82 7.20 -9.54
N ILE A 28 -3.60 6.38 -8.52
CA ILE A 28 -3.06 6.82 -7.23
C ILE A 28 -2.19 5.76 -6.56
N MET A 29 -1.04 6.20 -6.06
CA MET A 29 -0.19 5.45 -5.13
C MET A 29 -0.04 6.24 -3.85
N MET A 30 -0.38 5.62 -2.72
CA MET A 30 -0.13 6.14 -1.38
C MET A 30 0.95 5.31 -0.70
N GLU A 31 1.94 5.93 -0.09
CA GLU A 31 3.03 5.23 0.58
C GLU A 31 3.35 5.85 1.94
N SER A 32 3.88 5.05 2.88
CA SER A 32 4.37 5.57 4.15
C SER A 32 5.58 6.50 3.97
N THR A 33 5.88 7.33 4.96
CA THR A 33 7.08 8.19 4.93
C THR A 33 8.37 7.42 5.16
N ASP A 34 8.30 6.10 5.38
CA ASP A 34 9.48 5.26 5.57
C ASP A 34 10.29 5.17 4.25
N PRO A 35 11.62 5.35 4.30
CA PRO A 35 12.47 5.22 3.12
C PRO A 35 12.32 3.89 2.36
N ARG A 36 11.98 2.79 3.07
CA ARG A 36 11.73 1.47 2.46
C ARG A 36 10.48 1.48 1.60
N SER A 37 9.40 2.11 2.07
CA SER A 37 8.17 2.29 1.29
C SER A 37 8.43 3.14 0.04
N ASN A 38 9.15 4.25 0.22
CA ASN A 38 9.47 5.13 -0.90
C ASN A 38 10.35 4.45 -1.96
N ALA A 39 11.31 3.61 -1.56
CA ALA A 39 12.14 2.84 -2.48
C ALA A 39 11.31 1.86 -3.34
N ILE A 40 10.24 1.28 -2.79
CA ILE A 40 9.29 0.49 -3.58
C ILE A 40 8.52 1.39 -4.56
N GLY A 41 8.00 2.52 -4.10
CA GLY A 41 7.31 3.47 -4.97
C GLY A 41 8.18 3.95 -6.14
N ASP A 42 9.47 4.19 -5.90
CA ASP A 42 10.45 4.54 -6.93
C ASP A 42 10.66 3.42 -7.95
N LEU A 43 10.73 2.18 -7.48
CA LEU A 43 10.87 1.02 -8.36
C LEU A 43 9.62 0.82 -9.22
N LEU A 44 8.42 0.96 -8.64
CA LEU A 44 7.17 0.86 -9.37
C LEU A 44 7.06 1.99 -10.39
N SER A 45 7.41 3.23 -10.03
CA SER A 45 7.39 4.38 -10.94
C SER A 45 8.26 4.19 -12.20
N LYS A 46 9.26 3.30 -12.17
CA LYS A 46 10.08 2.95 -13.35
C LYS A 46 9.40 1.97 -14.30
N LYS A 47 8.36 1.25 -13.86
CA LYS A 47 7.71 0.14 -14.58
C LYS A 47 6.26 0.42 -14.97
N MET A 48 5.59 1.34 -14.27
CA MET A 48 4.18 1.68 -14.47
C MET A 48 3.98 3.19 -14.57
N CYS A 49 2.85 3.61 -15.15
CA CYS A 49 2.47 5.01 -15.18
C CYS A 49 1.67 5.35 -13.92
N ILE A 50 2.29 6.05 -12.99
CA ILE A 50 1.65 6.49 -11.74
C ILE A 50 1.23 7.96 -11.91
N VAL A 51 -0.07 8.20 -11.94
CA VAL A 51 -0.64 9.54 -12.19
C VAL A 51 -0.47 10.43 -10.95
N ASN A 52 -0.82 9.91 -9.77
CA ASN A 52 -0.66 10.62 -8.51
C ASN A 52 0.11 9.75 -7.52
N ARG A 53 1.15 10.32 -6.91
CA ARG A 53 1.93 9.68 -5.86
C ARG A 53 1.89 10.55 -4.61
N LEU A 54 1.48 9.96 -3.49
CA LEU A 54 1.33 10.65 -2.21
C LEU A 54 2.09 9.90 -1.12
N THR A 55 2.91 10.61 -0.37
CA THR A 55 3.56 10.09 0.84
C THR A 55 2.75 10.56 2.05
N ILE A 56 2.31 9.62 2.89
CA ILE A 56 1.35 9.87 3.98
C ILE A 56 1.87 9.24 5.28
N ASP A 57 2.04 10.06 6.31
CA ASP A 57 2.46 9.64 7.67
C ASP A 57 1.50 8.65 8.32
N ARG A 58 0.21 8.72 7.97
CA ARG A 58 -0.83 7.78 8.41
C ARG A 58 -0.64 6.36 7.89
N LEU A 59 0.33 6.10 7.02
CA LEU A 59 0.72 4.74 6.60
C LEU A 59 1.99 4.25 7.30
N ASN A 60 2.55 5.02 8.24
CA ASN A 60 3.77 4.63 8.94
C ASN A 60 3.57 3.39 9.81
N GLU A 61 4.69 2.69 10.01
CA GLU A 61 4.80 1.52 10.87
C GLU A 61 4.18 1.77 12.23
N ARG A 62 3.53 0.75 12.79
CA ARG A 62 2.93 0.85 14.12
C ARG A 62 4.02 1.15 15.14
N GLY A 63 3.87 2.25 15.87
CA GLY A 63 4.76 2.60 16.98
C GLY A 63 4.62 1.61 18.15
N PRO A 64 5.61 1.55 19.07
CA PRO A 64 5.54 0.66 20.24
C PRO A 64 4.36 0.98 21.16
N ASP A 65 3.94 2.25 21.21
CA ASP A 65 2.84 2.74 22.05
C ASP A 65 1.49 2.82 21.31
N GLU A 66 1.47 2.46 20.02
CA GLU A 66 0.25 2.56 19.22
C GLU A 66 -0.58 1.28 19.29
N SER A 67 -1.88 1.43 19.53
CA SER A 67 -2.79 0.30 19.56
C SER A 67 -3.06 -0.27 18.16
N GLU A 68 -3.43 -1.56 18.10
CA GLU A 68 -3.87 -2.19 16.84
C GLU A 68 -5.10 -1.50 16.26
N LEU A 69 -6.00 -1.02 17.12
CA LEU A 69 -7.19 -0.30 16.71
C LEU A 69 -6.84 1.00 15.97
N ASP A 70 -5.86 1.74 16.48
CA ASP A 70 -5.45 3.02 15.88
C ASP A 70 -4.79 2.80 14.51
N ALA A 71 -3.88 1.82 14.42
CA ALA A 71 -3.25 1.44 13.16
C ALA A 71 -4.29 1.01 12.11
N ARG A 72 -5.30 0.23 12.52
CA ARG A 72 -6.43 -0.18 11.68
C ARG A 72 -7.23 1.02 11.18
N VAL A 73 -7.58 1.96 12.08
CA VAL A 73 -8.36 3.15 11.73
C VAL A 73 -7.62 4.02 10.71
N ARG A 74 -6.30 4.20 10.88
CA ARG A 74 -5.47 4.97 9.95
C ARG A 74 -5.47 4.36 8.55
N LEU A 75 -5.22 3.06 8.45
CA LEU A 75 -5.21 2.38 7.16
C LEU A 75 -6.60 2.43 6.53
N GLN A 76 -7.68 2.23 7.31
CA GLN A 76 -9.06 2.30 6.83
C GLN A 76 -9.42 3.66 6.28
N ALA A 77 -8.93 4.73 6.90
CA ALA A 77 -9.07 6.08 6.36
C ALA A 77 -8.38 6.21 4.99
N ALA A 78 -7.16 5.71 4.81
CA ALA A 78 -6.45 5.76 3.54
C ALA A 78 -7.20 5.04 2.40
N VAL A 79 -7.72 3.83 2.67
CA VAL A 79 -8.55 3.09 1.71
C VAL A 79 -9.84 3.84 1.39
N ASN A 80 -10.50 4.41 2.40
CA ASN A 80 -11.72 5.19 2.20
C ASN A 80 -11.49 6.43 1.33
N VAL A 81 -10.35 7.11 1.50
CA VAL A 81 -9.96 8.23 0.63
C VAL A 81 -9.84 7.75 -0.82
N ILE A 82 -9.09 6.68 -1.08
CA ILE A 82 -8.94 6.14 -2.45
C ILE A 82 -10.31 5.77 -3.04
N ARG A 83 -11.20 5.15 -2.26
CA ARG A 83 -12.56 4.81 -2.69
C ARG A 83 -13.41 6.03 -3.03
N GLN A 84 -13.27 7.12 -2.29
CA GLN A 84 -13.99 8.36 -2.54
C GLN A 84 -13.47 9.13 -3.76
N MET A 85 -12.22 8.91 -4.16
CA MET A 85 -11.62 9.57 -5.33
C MET A 85 -12.12 9.04 -6.68
N ASN A 86 -12.92 7.97 -6.69
CA ASN A 86 -13.47 7.35 -7.91
C ASN A 86 -12.39 7.06 -8.97
N VAL A 87 -11.24 6.56 -8.52
CA VAL A 87 -10.12 6.15 -9.38
C VAL A 87 -10.39 4.79 -10.03
N ARG A 88 -9.54 4.33 -10.95
CA ARG A 88 -9.65 2.99 -11.55
C ARG A 88 -8.77 1.98 -10.81
N THR A 89 -7.58 2.42 -10.39
CA THR A 89 -6.59 1.58 -9.70
C THR A 89 -5.87 2.39 -8.63
N GLY A 90 -5.80 1.84 -7.42
CA GLY A 90 -5.01 2.39 -6.31
C GLY A 90 -3.92 1.44 -5.83
N ILE A 91 -2.81 1.98 -5.35
CA ILE A 91 -1.78 1.22 -4.61
C ILE A 91 -1.59 1.86 -3.24
N ILE A 92 -1.49 1.04 -2.19
CA ILE A 92 -1.06 1.45 -0.86
C ILE A 92 0.19 0.67 -0.46
N ILE A 93 1.27 1.36 -0.14
CA ILE A 93 2.52 0.79 0.36
C ILE A 93 2.67 1.14 1.84
N SER A 94 2.75 0.13 2.70
CA SER A 94 2.81 0.28 4.15
C SER A 94 3.53 -0.93 4.79
N HIS A 95 3.60 -0.98 6.11
CA HIS A 95 4.28 -2.06 6.85
C HIS A 95 3.31 -3.21 7.17
N LEU A 96 3.81 -4.44 7.33
CA LEU A 96 2.96 -5.60 7.61
C LEU A 96 2.26 -5.46 8.96
N SER A 97 2.90 -4.81 9.93
CA SER A 97 2.30 -4.52 11.24
C SER A 97 1.01 -3.70 11.08
N VAL A 98 0.97 -2.80 10.10
CA VAL A 98 -0.22 -2.00 9.77
C VAL A 98 -1.27 -2.87 9.06
N PHE A 99 -0.88 -3.73 8.13
CA PHE A 99 -1.82 -4.63 7.44
C PHE A 99 -2.37 -5.75 8.35
N ASN A 100 -1.56 -6.29 9.26
CA ASN A 100 -1.96 -7.32 10.21
C ASN A 100 -2.98 -6.81 11.23
N SER A 101 -2.97 -5.50 11.52
CA SER A 101 -3.96 -4.86 12.38
C SER A 101 -5.33 -4.70 11.71
N TRP A 102 -5.43 -4.95 10.40
CA TRP A 102 -6.65 -4.76 9.62
C TRP A 102 -7.54 -6.02 9.61
N ASP A 103 -8.86 -5.81 9.72
CA ASP A 103 -9.89 -6.86 9.60
C ASP A 103 -10.08 -7.33 8.14
N LYS A 104 -9.61 -8.56 7.86
CA LYS A 104 -9.67 -9.17 6.53
C LYS A 104 -11.09 -9.34 5.98
N GLU A 105 -12.11 -9.36 6.83
CA GLU A 105 -13.52 -9.50 6.40
C GLU A 105 -14.15 -8.17 5.94
N ALA A 106 -13.53 -7.03 6.26
CA ALA A 106 -14.04 -5.71 5.91
C ALA A 106 -13.93 -5.37 4.41
N ILE A 107 -13.19 -6.17 3.63
CA ILE A 107 -13.10 -5.98 2.18
C ILE A 107 -13.23 -7.29 1.42
N LYS A 108 -14.42 -7.51 0.86
CA LYS A 108 -14.78 -8.73 0.10
C LYS A 108 -14.41 -8.70 -1.38
N ASP A 109 -14.02 -7.54 -1.90
CA ASP A 109 -13.74 -7.38 -3.34
C ASP A 109 -12.22 -7.31 -3.57
N GLU A 110 -11.66 -8.44 -4.00
CA GLU A 110 -10.38 -8.64 -4.70
C GLU A 110 -9.13 -7.92 -4.15
N TRP A 111 -8.30 -8.65 -3.39
CA TRP A 111 -6.97 -8.21 -2.94
C TRP A 111 -5.95 -9.32 -3.11
N ASP A 112 -4.85 -9.03 -3.78
CA ASP A 112 -3.59 -9.74 -3.59
C ASP A 112 -2.81 -8.97 -2.51
N VAL A 113 -2.93 -9.40 -1.25
CA VAL A 113 -1.99 -8.96 -0.21
C VAL A 113 -0.67 -9.65 -0.52
N ILE A 114 0.26 -8.94 -1.15
CA ILE A 114 1.62 -9.44 -1.36
C ILE A 114 2.35 -9.28 -0.02
N ALA A 115 2.17 -10.26 0.87
CA ALA A 115 2.91 -10.37 2.11
C ALA A 115 4.32 -10.88 1.79
N MET A 116 5.31 -9.99 1.87
CA MET A 116 6.71 -10.32 1.63
C MET A 116 7.32 -10.81 2.96
N LYS A 117 7.59 -12.12 3.07
CA LYS A 117 8.38 -12.71 4.16
C LYS A 117 9.87 -12.64 3.84
#